data_AF-A0A150GP14-F1
#
_entry.id   AF-A0A150GP14-F1
#
_cell.length_a   1.000
_cell.length_b   1.000
_cell.length_c   1.000
_cell.angle_alpha   90.00
_cell.angle_beta   90.00
_cell.angle_gamma   90.00
#
_symmetry.space_group_name_H-M   'P 1'
#
loop_
_entity.id
_entity.type
_entity.pdbx_description
1 polymer ?
#
loop_
_entity_poly.entity_id
_entity_poly.type
_entity_poly.pdbx_seq_one_letter_code
_entity_poly.pdbx_strand_id
1 'polypeptide(L)'
;MESGNPLDYQIVPNFRVRTIPVLGTTPALFGMAAAGFVLCALAGPEHEVHGEPIIRLTALQYERALQRLQERERARFGTDEGVGVDLDEVAYLLREVWRGFSATDPHRVVPPGGDKGLMRATAHLTFTRWDPSKPATADNLVLLSTSEADEHEQLASLEPLRRERPELVARVEAVLDRVRRELYY
;
A
#
# COMPACT_ATOMS: atom_id res chain seq x y z
N MET A 1 35.27 -23.58 -22.79
CA MET A 1 33.97 -24.17 -22.42
C MET A 1 33.41 -24.79 -23.70
N GLU A 2 33.40 -26.12 -23.78
CA GLU A 2 32.71 -26.81 -24.88
C GLU A 2 31.24 -26.41 -24.85
N SER A 3 30.77 -25.79 -25.93
CA SER A 3 29.36 -25.45 -26.10
C SER A 3 28.57 -26.74 -26.31
N GLY A 4 27.98 -27.26 -25.23
CA GLY A 4 27.10 -28.43 -25.28
C GLY A 4 25.97 -28.25 -26.31
N ASN A 5 25.58 -29.34 -26.96
CA ASN A 5 24.59 -29.31 -28.03
C ASN A 5 23.22 -28.88 -27.47
N PRO A 6 22.62 -27.76 -27.92
CA PRO A 6 21.32 -27.29 -27.42
C PRO A 6 20.19 -28.31 -27.57
N LEU A 7 20.33 -29.25 -28.50
CA LEU A 7 19.36 -30.32 -28.76
C LEU A 7 19.27 -31.33 -27.60
N ASP A 8 20.30 -31.42 -26.75
CA ASP A 8 20.35 -32.35 -25.62
C ASP A 8 19.40 -31.94 -24.48
N TYR A 9 18.92 -30.68 -24.48
CA TYR A 9 17.99 -30.14 -23.49
C TYR A 9 16.51 -30.22 -23.94
N GLN A 10 16.20 -31.05 -24.94
CA GLN A 10 14.82 -31.24 -25.41
C GLN A 10 14.03 -32.18 -24.50
N ILE A 11 12.79 -31.77 -24.17
CA ILE A 11 11.82 -32.66 -23.50
C ILE A 11 11.12 -33.57 -24.53
N VAL A 12 10.98 -33.11 -25.78
CA VAL A 12 10.32 -33.84 -26.88
C VAL A 12 11.16 -33.72 -28.16
N PRO A 13 11.40 -34.81 -28.91
CA PRO A 13 12.13 -34.76 -30.18
C PRO A 13 11.49 -33.79 -31.19
N ASN A 14 12.33 -33.04 -31.92
CA ASN A 14 11.92 -32.02 -32.91
C ASN A 14 11.16 -30.80 -32.34
N PHE A 15 11.17 -30.61 -31.02
CA PHE A 15 10.61 -29.40 -30.44
C PHE A 15 11.62 -28.25 -30.54
N ARG A 16 11.13 -27.05 -30.89
CA ARG A 16 12.00 -25.87 -31.03
C ARG A 16 12.61 -25.51 -29.69
N VAL A 17 13.91 -25.75 -29.53
CA VAL A 17 14.68 -25.24 -28.39
C VAL A 17 14.92 -23.75 -28.59
N ARG A 18 14.47 -22.93 -27.64
CA ARG A 18 14.80 -21.50 -27.58
C ARG A 18 15.84 -21.31 -26.47
N THR A 19 17.12 -21.48 -26.80
CA THR A 19 18.22 -21.03 -25.92
C THR A 19 18.33 -19.52 -26.05
N ILE A 20 17.79 -18.79 -25.08
CA ILE A 20 18.03 -17.35 -24.96
C ILE A 20 19.46 -17.22 -24.41
N PRO A 21 20.41 -16.62 -25.14
CA PRO A 21 21.74 -16.36 -24.59
C PRO A 21 21.57 -15.40 -23.41
N VAL A 22 21.93 -15.87 -22.21
CA VAL A 22 21.88 -15.03 -21.01
C VAL A 22 23.27 -14.46 -20.81
N LEU A 23 23.38 -13.14 -20.80
CA LEU A 23 24.61 -12.49 -20.32
C LEU A 23 24.78 -12.90 -18.86
N GLY A 24 25.87 -13.59 -18.50
CA GLY A 24 26.02 -14.21 -17.17
C GLY A 24 25.91 -13.23 -15.99
N THR A 25 26.13 -11.94 -16.24
CA THR A 25 25.93 -10.86 -15.26
C THR A 25 24.45 -10.66 -14.90
N THR A 26 23.51 -10.95 -15.81
CA THR A 26 22.07 -10.72 -15.58
C THR A 26 21.52 -11.67 -14.51
N PRO A 27 21.70 -13.01 -14.56
CA PRO A 27 21.30 -13.90 -13.47
C PRO A 27 22.00 -13.57 -12.14
N ALA A 28 23.28 -13.18 -12.18
CA ALA A 28 24.00 -12.78 -10.98
C ALA A 28 23.37 -11.55 -10.31
N LEU A 29 22.96 -10.54 -11.09
CA LEU A 29 22.24 -9.37 -10.59
C LEU A 29 20.90 -9.75 -9.95
N PHE A 30 20.13 -10.63 -10.59
CA PHE A 30 18.89 -11.15 -10.00
C PHE A 30 19.13 -11.86 -8.66
N GLY A 31 20.16 -12.70 -8.58
CA GLY A 31 20.53 -13.39 -7.34
C GLY A 31 20.92 -12.41 -6.23
N MET A 32 21.71 -11.38 -6.54
CA MET A 32 22.07 -10.34 -5.57
C MET A 32 20.85 -9.54 -5.10
N ALA A 33 19.95 -9.16 -6.01
CA ALA A 33 18.72 -8.44 -5.65
C ALA A 33 17.80 -9.29 -4.76
N ALA A 34 17.64 -10.58 -5.06
CA ALA A 34 16.85 -11.50 -4.25
C ALA A 34 17.46 -11.68 -2.85
N ALA A 35 18.78 -11.83 -2.75
CA ALA A 35 19.47 -11.93 -1.47
C ALA A 35 19.30 -10.64 -0.64
N GLY A 36 19.45 -9.47 -1.27
CA GLY A 36 19.21 -8.17 -0.62
C GLY A 36 17.78 -8.04 -0.10
N PHE A 37 16.78 -8.42 -0.91
CA PHE A 37 15.38 -8.42 -0.51
C PHE A 37 15.14 -9.30 0.75
N VAL A 38 15.70 -10.50 0.79
CA VAL A 38 15.58 -11.41 1.94
C VAL A 38 16.28 -10.84 3.17
N LEU A 39 17.49 -10.26 3.03
CA LEU A 39 18.21 -9.64 4.13
C LEU A 39 17.41 -8.48 4.74
N CYS A 40 16.83 -7.63 3.91
CA CYS A 40 15.93 -6.56 4.33
C CYS A 40 14.71 -7.08 5.09
N ALA A 41 14.07 -8.15 4.60
CA ALA A 41 12.95 -8.79 5.29
C ALA A 41 13.35 -9.37 6.66
N LEU A 42 14.56 -9.93 6.78
CA LEU A 42 15.09 -10.46 8.04
C LEU A 42 15.50 -9.36 9.03
N ALA A 43 15.88 -8.18 8.55
CA ALA A 43 16.24 -7.03 9.38
C ALA A 43 15.04 -6.35 10.07
N GLY A 44 13.82 -6.83 9.80
CA GLY A 44 12.60 -6.41 10.46
C GLY A 44 11.77 -5.38 9.66
N PRO A 45 10.57 -5.01 10.15
CA PRO A 45 9.58 -4.25 9.40
C PRO A 45 10.06 -2.88 8.91
N GLU A 46 10.97 -2.23 9.63
CA GLU A 46 11.53 -0.91 9.25
C GLU A 46 12.40 -0.97 8.00
N HIS A 47 12.96 -2.14 7.68
CA HIS A 47 13.85 -2.36 6.54
C HIS A 47 13.17 -3.07 5.38
N GLU A 48 11.87 -3.40 5.52
CA GLU A 48 11.14 -4.16 4.52
C GLU A 48 11.08 -3.39 3.19
N VAL A 49 11.54 -4.03 2.12
CA VAL A 49 11.52 -3.44 0.79
C VAL A 49 10.15 -3.67 0.18
N HIS A 50 9.37 -2.60 0.06
CA HIS A 50 8.12 -2.65 -0.68
C HIS A 50 8.36 -2.32 -2.15
N GLY A 51 7.91 -3.19 -3.06
CA GLY A 51 7.90 -2.88 -4.49
C GLY A 51 6.99 -1.69 -4.81
N GLU A 52 7.16 -1.08 -5.99
CA GLU A 52 6.28 0.01 -6.47
C GLU A 52 4.81 -0.44 -6.43
N PRO A 53 3.87 0.41 -5.96
CA PRO A 53 2.47 0.07 -5.98
C PRO A 53 2.00 -0.05 -7.42
N ILE A 54 1.67 -1.27 -7.82
CA ILE A 54 1.20 -1.59 -9.17
C ILE A 54 -0.32 -1.30 -9.28
N ILE A 55 -0.75 -0.13 -8.81
CA ILE A 55 -2.14 0.37 -8.88
C ILE A 55 -2.18 1.65 -9.70
N ARG A 56 -3.11 1.71 -10.64
CA ARG A 56 -3.39 2.89 -11.48
C ARG A 56 -4.75 3.43 -11.07
N LEU A 57 -4.75 4.65 -10.55
CA LEU A 57 -5.96 5.38 -10.19
C LEU A 57 -6.09 6.61 -11.07
N THR A 58 -7.33 6.98 -11.38
CA THR A 58 -7.63 8.18 -12.18
C THR A 58 -7.67 9.43 -11.30
N ALA A 59 -7.48 10.62 -11.90
CA ALA A 59 -7.61 11.90 -11.20
C ALA A 59 -8.94 12.02 -10.43
N LEU A 60 -10.03 11.59 -11.08
CA LEU A 60 -11.37 11.58 -10.48
C LEU A 60 -11.46 10.71 -9.22
N GLN A 61 -10.67 9.63 -9.11
CA GLN A 61 -10.66 8.82 -7.89
C GLN A 61 -9.99 9.55 -6.72
N TYR A 62 -8.93 10.31 -6.98
CA TYR A 62 -8.29 11.15 -5.95
C TYR A 62 -9.18 12.31 -5.53
N GLU A 63 -9.79 13.02 -6.49
CA GLU A 63 -10.73 14.11 -6.22
C GLU A 63 -11.91 13.63 -5.38
N ARG A 64 -12.49 12.47 -5.71
CA ARG A 64 -13.57 11.87 -4.92
C ARG A 64 -13.12 11.45 -3.52
N ALA A 65 -11.89 10.99 -3.35
CA ALA A 65 -11.36 10.64 -2.05
C ALA A 65 -11.22 11.88 -1.16
N LEU A 66 -10.69 12.99 -1.70
CA LEU A 66 -10.58 14.27 -1.00
C LEU A 66 -11.97 14.85 -0.67
N GLN A 67 -12.90 14.83 -1.63
CA GLN A 67 -14.26 15.31 -1.43
C GLN A 67 -14.97 14.55 -0.28
N ARG A 68 -14.84 13.22 -0.25
CA ARG A 68 -15.42 12.40 0.84
C ARG A 68 -14.79 12.71 2.20
N LEU A 69 -13.48 12.97 2.24
CA LEU A 69 -12.80 13.39 3.47
C LEU A 69 -13.39 14.72 3.97
N GLN A 70 -13.51 15.72 3.09
CA GLN A 70 -14.09 17.02 3.43
C GLN A 70 -15.56 16.90 3.89
N GLU A 71 -16.36 16.08 3.22
CA GLU A 71 -17.76 15.82 3.58
C GLU A 71 -17.87 15.18 4.97
N ARG A 72 -17.02 14.19 5.28
CA ARG A 72 -16.95 13.56 6.61
C ARG A 72 -16.51 14.54 7.69
N GLU A 73 -15.52 15.36 7.41
CA GLU A 73 -15.02 16.37 8.34
C GLU A 73 -16.09 17.40 8.69
N ARG A 74 -16.83 17.90 7.68
CA ARG A 74 -18.00 18.77 7.90
C ARG A 74 -19.09 18.08 8.71
N ALA A 75 -19.40 16.82 8.41
CA ALA A 75 -20.44 16.08 9.11
C ALA A 75 -20.09 15.86 10.59
N ARG A 76 -18.82 15.62 10.91
CA ARG A 76 -18.37 15.27 12.27
C ARG A 76 -17.98 16.48 13.12
N PHE A 77 -17.27 17.44 12.53
CA PHE A 77 -16.70 18.59 13.24
C PHE A 77 -17.38 19.92 12.89
N GLY A 78 -18.37 19.91 11.97
CA GLY A 78 -19.10 21.10 11.54
C GLY A 78 -18.35 21.98 10.53
N THR A 79 -17.08 21.67 10.23
CA THR A 79 -16.21 22.42 9.32
C THR A 79 -15.18 21.49 8.66
N ASP A 80 -14.74 21.83 7.44
CA ASP A 80 -13.60 21.21 6.75
C ASP A 80 -12.29 21.99 6.91
N GLU A 81 -12.26 23.07 7.71
CA GLU A 81 -11.01 23.80 8.02
C GLU A 81 -9.95 22.92 8.69
N GLY A 82 -10.35 21.79 9.26
CA GLY A 82 -9.44 20.79 9.83
C GLY A 82 -8.74 19.90 8.80
N VAL A 83 -9.11 19.98 7.52
CA VAL A 83 -8.48 19.24 6.41
C VAL A 83 -7.19 19.96 6.02
N GLY A 84 -6.08 19.43 6.52
CA GLY A 84 -4.73 19.94 6.25
C GLY A 84 -4.02 19.18 5.14
N VAL A 85 -4.76 18.61 4.19
CA VAL A 85 -4.20 17.87 3.05
C VAL A 85 -4.72 18.38 1.71
N ASP A 86 -3.85 18.39 0.71
CA ASP A 86 -4.21 18.69 -0.68
C ASP A 86 -4.43 17.43 -1.55
N LEU A 87 -4.67 17.63 -2.85
CA LEU A 87 -4.93 16.53 -3.77
C LEU A 87 -3.70 15.64 -4.00
N ASP A 88 -2.50 16.21 -3.97
CA ASP A 88 -1.25 15.48 -4.19
C ASP A 88 -0.92 14.61 -2.98
N GLU A 89 -1.15 15.13 -1.76
CA GLU A 89 -1.05 14.36 -0.52
C GLU A 89 -2.09 13.23 -0.47
N VAL A 90 -3.33 13.48 -0.87
CA VAL A 90 -4.36 12.43 -1.00
C VAL A 90 -3.95 11.37 -2.01
N ALA A 91 -3.36 11.77 -3.14
CA ALA A 91 -2.88 10.84 -4.15
C ALA A 91 -1.73 9.98 -3.61
N TYR A 92 -0.76 10.59 -2.93
CA TYR A 92 0.33 9.90 -2.25
C TYR A 92 -0.19 8.92 -1.19
N LEU A 93 -1.09 9.35 -0.30
CA LEU A 93 -1.67 8.48 0.73
C LEU A 93 -2.44 7.30 0.11
N LEU A 94 -3.29 7.56 -0.88
CA LEU A 94 -4.14 6.53 -1.47
C LEU A 94 -3.33 5.53 -2.30
N ARG A 95 -2.36 6.00 -3.09
CA ARG A 95 -1.59 5.17 -4.04
C ARG A 95 -0.34 4.55 -3.42
N GLU A 96 0.45 5.33 -2.69
CA GLU A 96 1.79 4.91 -2.23
C GLU A 96 1.73 4.26 -0.85
N VAL A 97 1.01 4.91 0.08
CA VAL A 97 0.97 4.52 1.50
C VAL A 97 0.02 3.35 1.73
N TRP A 98 -1.26 3.56 1.43
CA TRP A 98 -2.34 2.58 1.64
C TRP A 98 -2.56 1.68 0.43
N ARG A 99 -2.04 2.08 -0.74
CA ARG A 99 -2.07 1.30 -1.98
C ARG A 99 -3.46 0.84 -2.38
N GLY A 100 -4.50 1.61 -2.04
CA GLY A 100 -5.90 1.29 -2.29
C GLY A 100 -6.43 0.10 -1.49
N PHE A 101 -5.91 -0.15 -0.29
CA PHE A 101 -6.44 -1.14 0.67
C PHE A 101 -6.87 -0.45 1.95
N SER A 102 -7.85 -1.03 2.64
CA SER A 102 -8.14 -0.65 4.03
C SER A 102 -6.92 -0.97 4.91
N ALA A 103 -6.64 -0.12 5.90
CA ALA A 103 -5.58 -0.33 6.88
C ALA A 103 -5.76 -1.63 7.70
N THR A 104 -7.00 -2.11 7.78
CA THR A 104 -7.37 -3.36 8.45
C THR A 104 -6.94 -4.60 7.67
N ASP A 105 -6.80 -4.52 6.34
CA ASP A 105 -6.37 -5.64 5.49
C ASP A 105 -4.87 -5.91 5.71
N PRO A 106 -4.51 -7.01 6.40
CA PRO A 106 -3.12 -7.28 6.75
C PRO A 106 -2.30 -7.78 5.56
N HIS A 107 -2.93 -8.38 4.57
CA HIS A 107 -2.22 -9.05 3.49
C HIS A 107 -2.21 -8.23 2.19
N ARG A 108 -3.09 -7.22 2.05
CA ARG A 108 -3.15 -6.35 0.87
C ARG A 108 -3.16 -7.17 -0.42
N VAL A 109 -3.90 -8.28 -0.40
CA VAL A 109 -3.94 -9.25 -1.50
C VAL A 109 -5.12 -8.91 -2.39
N VAL A 110 -4.88 -8.82 -3.70
CA VAL A 110 -5.97 -8.78 -4.67
C VAL A 110 -6.42 -10.22 -4.94
N PRO A 111 -7.63 -10.64 -4.53
CA PRO A 111 -8.11 -11.98 -4.82
C PRO A 111 -8.23 -12.19 -6.34
N PRO A 112 -7.96 -13.41 -6.86
CA PRO A 112 -8.12 -13.72 -8.28
C PRO A 112 -9.56 -13.42 -8.76
N GLY A 113 -9.69 -12.58 -9.78
CA GLY A 113 -11.00 -12.16 -10.31
C GLY A 113 -11.71 -11.06 -9.51
N GLY A 114 -11.08 -10.51 -8.47
CA GLY A 114 -11.54 -9.32 -7.73
C GLY A 114 -11.37 -8.02 -8.51
N ASP A 115 -11.48 -6.88 -7.82
CA ASP A 115 -11.40 -5.54 -8.44
C ASP A 115 -10.10 -5.38 -9.26
N LYS A 116 -10.32 -5.21 -10.56
CA LYS A 116 -9.61 -5.89 -11.65
C LYS A 116 -8.14 -5.48 -11.85
N GLY A 117 -7.23 -6.12 -11.11
CA GLY A 117 -5.80 -6.13 -11.39
C GLY A 117 -5.11 -4.79 -11.10
N LEU A 118 -4.49 -4.18 -12.12
CA LEU A 118 -3.83 -2.87 -12.03
C LEU A 118 -4.80 -1.72 -11.70
N MET A 119 -6.09 -1.89 -11.98
CA MET A 119 -7.13 -0.90 -11.73
C MET A 119 -7.97 -1.38 -10.56
N ARG A 120 -8.16 -0.53 -9.53
CA ARG A 120 -8.93 -0.90 -8.35
C ARG A 120 -10.06 0.08 -8.09
N ALA A 121 -11.21 -0.47 -7.66
CA ALA A 121 -12.31 0.34 -7.16
C ALA A 121 -11.96 0.82 -5.75
N THR A 122 -11.82 2.14 -5.60
CA THR A 122 -11.61 2.82 -4.30
C THR A 122 -12.90 3.46 -3.80
N ALA A 123 -14.04 3.16 -4.42
CA ALA A 123 -15.31 3.79 -4.10
C ALA A 123 -15.84 3.43 -2.71
N HIS A 124 -15.48 2.25 -2.21
CA HIS A 124 -15.85 1.75 -0.89
C HIS A 124 -14.86 2.17 0.22
N LEU A 125 -13.79 2.89 -0.13
CA LEU A 125 -12.77 3.35 0.79
C LEU A 125 -12.94 4.85 1.08
N THR A 126 -12.58 5.24 2.30
CA THR A 126 -12.64 6.61 2.78
C THR A 126 -11.49 6.89 3.74
N PHE A 127 -11.02 8.13 3.71
CA PHE A 127 -10.12 8.64 4.75
C PHE A 127 -10.93 9.09 5.96
N THR A 128 -10.35 8.88 7.14
CA THR A 128 -10.81 9.44 8.42
C THR A 128 -9.60 9.69 9.32
N ARG A 129 -9.77 10.53 10.35
CA ARG A 129 -8.71 10.83 11.32
C ARG A 129 -8.39 9.58 12.13
N TRP A 130 -7.11 9.22 12.22
CA TRP A 130 -6.65 8.15 13.08
C TRP A 130 -6.87 8.53 14.55
N ASP A 131 -6.31 9.66 14.98
CA ASP A 131 -6.56 10.28 16.28
C ASP A 131 -7.55 11.44 16.13
N PRO A 132 -8.75 11.37 16.74
CA PRO A 132 -9.77 12.42 16.62
C PRO A 132 -9.35 13.75 17.26
N SER A 133 -8.38 13.74 18.18
CA SER A 133 -7.88 14.95 18.85
C SER A 133 -6.96 15.80 17.97
N LYS A 134 -6.47 15.24 16.86
CA LYS A 134 -5.55 15.89 15.92
C LYS A 134 -6.28 16.28 14.62
N PRO A 135 -5.79 17.29 13.87
CA PRO A 135 -6.36 17.66 12.57
C PRO A 135 -6.20 16.53 11.52
N ALA A 136 -6.91 16.65 10.40
CA ALA A 136 -6.82 15.73 9.26
C ALA A 136 -5.58 16.08 8.40
N THR A 137 -4.39 15.81 8.94
CA THR A 137 -3.08 15.94 8.27
C THR A 137 -2.62 14.61 7.70
N ALA A 138 -1.64 14.62 6.79
CA ALA A 138 -1.18 13.42 6.10
C ALA A 138 -0.67 12.31 7.06
N ASP A 139 -0.08 12.69 8.19
CA ASP A 139 0.38 11.79 9.25
C ASP A 139 -0.70 11.38 10.26
N ASN A 140 -1.95 11.81 10.07
CA ASN A 140 -3.09 11.45 10.92
C ASN A 140 -4.28 10.89 10.12
N LEU A 141 -4.10 10.54 8.85
CA LEU A 141 -5.17 10.00 8.02
C LEU A 141 -5.00 8.49 7.79
N VAL A 142 -6.03 7.74 8.16
CA VAL A 142 -6.13 6.30 7.90
C VAL A 142 -7.13 6.06 6.77
N LEU A 143 -6.81 5.13 5.86
CA LEU A 143 -7.73 4.68 4.82
C LEU A 143 -8.47 3.43 5.32
N LEU A 144 -9.79 3.50 5.36
CA LEU A 144 -10.65 2.40 5.82
C LEU A 144 -11.77 2.14 4.82
N SER A 145 -12.42 0.98 4.89
CA SER A 145 -13.73 0.84 4.24
C SER A 145 -14.75 1.76 4.91
N THR A 146 -15.81 2.12 4.19
CA THR A 146 -16.85 3.02 4.72
C THR A 146 -17.41 2.51 6.06
N SER A 147 -17.70 1.21 6.19
CA SER A 147 -18.22 0.63 7.44
C SER A 147 -17.19 0.65 8.57
N GLU A 148 -15.92 0.35 8.28
CA GLU A 148 -14.85 0.40 9.29
C GLU A 148 -14.57 1.83 9.74
N ALA A 149 -14.69 2.81 8.85
CA ALA A 149 -14.57 4.22 9.21
C ALA A 149 -15.71 4.65 10.14
N ASP A 150 -16.95 4.24 9.84
CA ASP A 150 -18.11 4.56 10.67
C ASP A 150 -17.98 3.94 12.07
N GLU A 151 -17.43 2.73 12.19
CA GLU A 151 -17.10 2.09 13.47
C GLU A 151 -15.96 2.81 14.20
N HIS A 152 -14.89 3.17 13.49
CA HIS A 152 -13.73 3.88 14.04
C HIS A 152 -14.11 5.26 14.57
N GLU A 153 -15.00 5.97 13.88
CA GLU A 153 -15.45 7.32 14.25
C GLU A 153 -16.28 7.36 15.54
N GLN A 154 -16.90 6.23 15.92
CA GLN A 154 -17.61 6.08 17.20
C GLN A 154 -16.65 5.98 18.40
N LEU A 155 -15.38 5.67 18.16
CA LEU A 155 -14.38 5.62 19.21
C LEU A 155 -14.00 7.03 19.63
N ALA A 156 -14.21 7.35 20.91
CA ALA A 156 -13.77 8.61 21.49
C ALA A 156 -12.23 8.69 21.63
N SER A 157 -11.56 7.54 21.68
CA SER A 157 -10.11 7.45 21.83
C SER A 157 -9.57 6.11 21.30
N LEU A 158 -8.25 6.00 21.13
CA LEU A 158 -7.60 4.82 20.57
C LEU A 158 -7.36 3.70 21.61
N GLU A 159 -7.55 3.95 22.90
CA GLU A 159 -7.33 2.99 23.98
C GLU A 159 -8.11 1.67 23.83
N PRO A 160 -9.41 1.65 23.46
CA PRO A 160 -10.13 0.41 23.21
C PRO A 160 -9.49 -0.39 22.07
N LEU A 161 -9.16 0.28 20.96
CA LEU A 161 -8.56 -0.35 19.80
C LEU A 161 -7.15 -0.90 20.10
N ARG A 162 -6.37 -0.22 20.95
CA ARG A 162 -5.07 -0.69 21.46
C ARG A 162 -5.20 -1.95 22.30
N ARG A 163 -6.30 -2.14 23.03
CA ARG A 163 -6.56 -3.36 23.83
C ARG A 163 -7.03 -4.52 22.97
N GLU A 164 -7.92 -4.25 22.01
CA GLU A 164 -8.54 -5.29 21.19
C GLU A 164 -7.65 -5.74 20.02
N ARG A 165 -6.98 -4.79 19.35
CA ARG A 165 -6.18 -5.02 18.14
C ARG A 165 -4.83 -4.28 18.20
N PRO A 166 -3.94 -4.61 19.15
CA PRO A 166 -2.66 -3.94 19.32
C PRO A 166 -1.77 -4.00 18.07
N GLU A 167 -1.78 -5.12 17.35
CA GLU A 167 -0.98 -5.30 16.13
C GLU A 167 -1.43 -4.37 15.00
N LEU A 168 -2.74 -4.15 14.86
CA LEU A 168 -3.28 -3.21 13.88
C LEU A 168 -2.84 -1.79 14.21
N VAL A 169 -2.97 -1.38 15.47
CA VAL A 169 -2.58 -0.04 15.92
C VAL A 169 -1.09 0.20 15.68
N ALA A 170 -0.23 -0.74 16.10
CA ALA A 170 1.21 -0.65 15.89
C ALA A 170 1.56 -0.51 14.40
N ARG A 171 0.89 -1.27 13.54
CA ARG A 171 1.11 -1.20 12.08
C ARG A 171 0.67 0.14 11.50
N VAL A 172 -0.51 0.64 11.87
CA VAL A 172 -1.02 1.93 11.39
C VAL A 172 -0.13 3.07 11.89
N GLU A 173 0.23 3.09 13.17
CA GLU A 173 1.11 4.11 13.75
C GLU A 173 2.51 4.09 13.11
N ALA A 174 3.07 2.91 12.79
CA ALA A 174 4.34 2.81 12.06
C ALA A 174 4.25 3.38 10.64
N VAL A 175 3.13 3.15 9.94
CA VAL A 175 2.88 3.73 8.60
C VAL A 175 2.76 5.25 8.68
N LEU A 176 2.00 5.77 9.65
CA LEU A 176 1.82 7.21 9.85
C LEU A 176 3.11 7.91 10.27
N ASP A 177 3.93 7.26 11.11
CA ASP A 177 5.26 7.76 11.46
C ASP A 177 6.18 7.82 10.25
N ARG A 178 6.14 6.82 9.37
CA ARG A 178 6.88 6.86 8.10
C ARG A 178 6.43 8.05 7.24
N VAL A 179 5.12 8.24 7.05
CA VAL A 179 4.57 9.38 6.29
C VAL A 179 5.04 10.71 6.86
N ARG A 180 5.02 10.83 8.19
CA ARG A 180 5.52 12.03 8.87
C ARG A 180 6.98 12.32 8.56
N ARG A 181 7.83 11.28 8.53
CA ARG A 181 9.25 11.42 8.18
C ARG A 181 9.46 11.74 6.70
N GLU A 182 8.62 11.24 5.80
CA GLU A 182 8.76 11.48 4.35
C GLU A 182 8.26 12.87 3.91
N LEU A 183 7.26 13.44 4.58
CA LEU A 183 6.64 14.71 4.17
C LEU A 183 7.16 15.94 4.94
N TYR A 184 7.61 15.78 6.19
CA TYR A 184 7.96 16.90 7.06
C TYR A 184 9.46 17.00 7.42
N TYR A 185 10.28 16.04 6.99
CA TYR A 185 11.73 15.99 7.26
C TYR A 185 12.51 15.67 5.99
#